data_AF-A0A1F3VA04-F1
#
_entry.id   AF-A0A1F3VA04-F1
#
_cell.length_a   1.000
_cell.length_b   1.000
_cell.length_c   1.000
_cell.angle_alpha   90.00
_cell.angle_beta   90.00
_cell.angle_gamma   90.00
#
_symmetry.space_group_name_H-M   'P 1'
#
loop_
_entity.id
_entity.type
_entity.pdbx_description
1 polymer ?
#
loop_
_entity_poly.entity_id
_entity_poly.type
_entity_poly.pdbx_seq_one_letter_code
_entity_poly.pdbx_strand_id
1 'polypeptide(L)'
;MDSFIQKFNYLGAALGISPRMKNFVDLEEFFLEATLHIENDNRMKQAILNWCARYATLLSPSKIRRLCSLIKHNDENLEVIVHFLIERSYVKHNWSILVKRKIKTRINFHENFKKYLKSNDFIIKNVSEIRYRAEGRSQVISDILSFTQKSNFGSLYQLAKGIHSPRNRVNESFRQLQAFGVI
;
A
#
# COMPACT_ATOMS: atom_id res chain seq x y z
N MET A 1 -18.53 -4.02 -0.87
CA MET A 1 -18.14 -2.68 -0.34
C MET A 1 -17.51 -2.82 1.04
N ASP A 2 -18.04 -3.70 1.90
CA ASP A 2 -17.52 -3.94 3.25
C ASP A 2 -16.05 -4.37 3.30
N SER A 3 -15.54 -5.15 2.34
CA SER A 3 -14.13 -5.58 2.34
C SER A 3 -13.13 -4.42 2.23
N PHE A 4 -13.38 -3.45 1.34
CA PHE A 4 -12.45 -2.33 1.10
C PHE A 4 -12.40 -1.39 2.30
N ILE A 5 -13.57 -0.98 2.82
CA ILE A 5 -13.63 -0.06 3.97
C ILE A 5 -12.95 -0.68 5.19
N GLN A 6 -13.10 -1.99 5.39
CA GLN A 6 -12.42 -2.71 6.47
C GLN A 6 -10.90 -2.70 6.30
N LYS A 7 -10.38 -3.03 5.10
CA LYS A 7 -8.95 -2.91 4.76
C LYS A 7 -8.47 -1.48 4.99
N PHE A 8 -9.23 -0.49 4.55
CA PHE A 8 -8.79 0.90 4.60
C PHE A 8 -8.77 1.44 6.04
N ASN A 9 -9.78 1.12 6.86
CA ASN A 9 -9.78 1.43 8.28
C ASN A 9 -8.62 0.72 9.00
N TYR A 10 -8.29 -0.52 8.64
CA TYR A 10 -7.10 -1.20 9.15
C TYR A 10 -5.81 -0.44 8.78
N LEU A 11 -5.67 -0.05 7.51
CA LEU A 11 -4.54 0.72 6.98
C LEU A 11 -4.49 2.18 7.44
N GLY A 12 -5.45 2.62 8.27
CA GLY A 12 -5.37 3.88 8.98
C GLY A 12 -6.44 4.90 8.64
N ALA A 13 -7.42 4.62 7.78
CA ALA A 13 -8.52 5.56 7.55
C ALA A 13 -9.44 5.71 8.78
N ALA A 14 -10.05 6.88 8.90
CA ALA A 14 -11.05 7.22 9.92
C ALA A 14 -12.48 7.22 9.32
N LEU A 15 -12.87 6.09 8.72
CA LEU A 15 -14.17 5.94 8.03
C LEU A 15 -15.20 5.14 8.83
N GLY A 16 -14.88 4.74 10.07
CA GLY A 16 -15.81 4.03 10.96
C GLY A 16 -15.09 3.12 11.93
N ILE A 17 -15.82 2.13 12.46
CA ILE A 17 -15.26 1.12 13.37
C ILE A 17 -14.29 0.23 12.59
N SER A 18 -13.16 -0.07 13.22
CA SER A 18 -12.07 -0.81 12.60
C SER A 18 -12.07 -2.25 13.06
N PRO A 19 -12.46 -3.22 12.21
CA PRO A 19 -12.27 -4.60 12.56
C PRO A 19 -10.79 -4.95 12.60
N ARG A 20 -10.44 -5.98 13.38
CA ARG A 20 -9.10 -6.57 13.34
C ARG A 20 -8.93 -7.33 12.03
N MET A 21 -7.98 -6.92 11.19
CA MET A 21 -7.58 -7.70 10.02
C MET A 21 -6.72 -8.88 10.46
N LYS A 22 -7.26 -10.08 10.26
CA LYS A 22 -6.56 -11.36 10.50
C LYS A 22 -5.58 -11.69 9.38
N ASN A 23 -5.93 -11.32 8.15
CA ASN A 23 -5.13 -11.64 6.97
C ASN A 23 -4.13 -10.51 6.67
N PHE A 24 -3.05 -10.87 5.99
CA PHE A 24 -2.13 -9.93 5.36
C PHE A 24 -2.88 -9.04 4.35
N VAL A 25 -2.48 -7.78 4.26
CA VAL A 25 -3.03 -6.79 3.31
C VAL A 25 -1.85 -6.15 2.59
N ASP A 26 -1.67 -6.51 1.32
CA ASP A 26 -0.61 -5.96 0.48
C ASP A 26 -0.88 -4.48 0.18
N LEU A 27 0.09 -3.60 0.50
CA LEU A 27 -0.09 -2.16 0.32
C LEU A 27 -0.25 -1.75 -1.15
N GLU A 28 0.46 -2.41 -2.08
CA GLU A 28 0.37 -2.10 -3.50
C GLU A 28 -0.94 -2.60 -4.13
N GLU A 29 -1.42 -3.77 -3.71
CA GLU A 29 -2.74 -4.26 -4.09
C GLU A 29 -3.83 -3.31 -3.58
N PHE A 30 -3.77 -2.91 -2.31
CA PHE A 30 -4.70 -1.96 -1.73
C PHE A 30 -4.70 -0.62 -2.47
N PHE A 31 -3.52 -0.11 -2.83
CA PHE A 31 -3.39 1.13 -3.59
C PHE A 31 -4.11 1.03 -4.95
N LEU A 32 -3.97 -0.08 -5.66
CA LEU A 32 -4.69 -0.33 -6.91
C LEU A 32 -6.20 -0.47 -6.67
N GLU A 33 -6.64 -1.17 -5.63
CA GLU A 33 -8.05 -1.29 -5.25
C GLU A 33 -8.65 0.10 -4.94
N ALA A 34 -7.91 0.99 -4.29
CA ALA A 34 -8.37 2.34 -3.94
C ALA A 34 -8.75 3.19 -5.18
N THR A 35 -8.14 2.93 -6.35
CA THR A 35 -8.50 3.60 -7.61
C THR A 35 -9.96 3.34 -8.03
N LEU A 36 -10.54 2.21 -7.62
CA LEU A 36 -11.93 1.86 -7.89
C LEU A 36 -12.91 2.61 -6.98
N HIS A 37 -12.41 3.19 -5.88
CA HIS A 37 -13.23 3.74 -4.80
C HIS A 37 -13.07 5.25 -4.61
N ILE A 38 -12.09 5.87 -5.25
CA ILE A 38 -11.79 7.30 -5.06
C ILE A 38 -12.92 8.24 -5.48
N GLU A 39 -13.85 7.80 -6.32
CA GLU A 39 -14.98 8.60 -6.79
C GLU A 39 -16.30 8.24 -6.11
N ASN A 40 -16.30 7.28 -5.17
CA ASN A 40 -17.53 6.84 -4.50
C ASN A 40 -18.20 7.99 -3.74
N ASP A 41 -17.43 8.77 -2.99
CA ASP A 41 -17.89 9.95 -2.28
C ASP A 41 -16.72 10.87 -1.87
N ASN A 42 -17.04 12.12 -1.50
CA ASN A 42 -16.04 13.13 -1.13
C ASN A 42 -15.22 12.76 0.12
N ARG A 43 -15.81 12.07 1.10
CA ARG A 43 -15.09 11.65 2.31
C ARG A 43 -14.10 10.55 1.97
N MET A 44 -14.50 9.56 1.17
CA MET A 44 -13.63 8.50 0.66
C MET A 44 -12.47 9.07 -0.17
N LYS A 45 -12.78 9.98 -1.11
CA LYS A 45 -11.79 10.68 -1.94
C LYS A 45 -10.72 11.35 -1.07
N GLN A 46 -11.15 12.18 -0.11
CA GLN A 46 -10.21 12.86 0.77
C GLN A 46 -9.43 11.90 1.67
N ALA A 47 -10.04 10.82 2.14
CA ALA A 47 -9.32 9.81 2.90
C ALA A 47 -8.22 9.14 2.09
N ILE A 48 -8.50 8.70 0.86
CA ILE A 48 -7.53 8.08 -0.04
C ILE A 48 -6.39 9.05 -0.35
N LEU A 49 -6.69 10.31 -0.67
CA LEU A 49 -5.68 11.31 -0.98
C LEU A 49 -4.81 11.66 0.23
N ASN A 50 -5.40 11.79 1.42
CA ASN A 50 -4.63 12.00 2.65
C ASN A 50 -3.76 10.80 2.99
N TRP A 51 -4.26 9.57 2.78
CA TRP A 51 -3.47 8.35 2.96
C TRP A 51 -2.29 8.29 1.97
N CYS A 52 -2.54 8.59 0.69
CA CYS A 52 -1.51 8.66 -0.35
C CYS A 52 -0.46 9.73 -0.01
N ALA A 53 -0.89 10.94 0.37
CA ALA A 53 0.02 12.02 0.75
C ALA A 53 0.96 11.64 1.91
N ARG A 54 0.52 10.74 2.79
CA ARG A 54 1.28 10.32 3.96
C ARG A 54 2.13 9.07 3.74
N TYR A 55 1.59 8.06 3.08
CA TYR A 55 2.19 6.72 3.05
C TYR A 55 2.64 6.28 1.65
N ALA A 56 2.36 7.03 0.59
CA ALA A 56 2.75 6.61 -0.75
C ALA A 56 4.27 6.47 -0.90
N THR A 57 5.08 7.23 -0.15
CA THR A 57 6.55 7.07 -0.15
C THR A 57 7.02 5.69 0.30
N LEU A 58 6.17 4.93 1.00
CA LEU A 58 6.44 3.56 1.40
C LEU A 58 6.10 2.56 0.30
N LEU A 59 5.35 2.95 -0.74
CA LEU A 59 4.95 2.06 -1.84
C LEU A 59 6.10 1.82 -2.82
N SER A 60 5.99 0.72 -3.56
CA SER A 60 6.90 0.32 -4.63
C SER A 60 6.24 0.50 -6.00
N PRO A 61 6.47 1.63 -6.72
CA PRO A 61 5.91 1.85 -8.06
C PRO A 61 6.23 0.74 -9.06
N SER A 62 7.42 0.13 -8.96
CA SER A 62 7.79 -1.02 -9.77
C SER A 62 6.93 -2.25 -9.49
N LYS A 63 6.54 -2.49 -8.22
CA LYS A 63 5.60 -3.56 -7.88
C LYS A 63 4.18 -3.22 -8.36
N ILE A 64 3.72 -1.98 -8.15
CA ILE A 64 2.42 -1.49 -8.65
C ILE A 64 2.31 -1.74 -10.16
N ARG A 65 3.34 -1.36 -10.95
CA ARG A 65 3.36 -1.57 -12.40
C ARG A 65 3.17 -3.03 -12.80
N ARG A 66 3.82 -3.97 -12.08
CA ARG A 66 3.64 -5.41 -12.32
C ARG A 66 2.23 -5.88 -11.93
N LEU A 67 1.63 -5.28 -10.91
CA LEU A 67 0.29 -5.65 -10.42
C LEU A 67 -0.83 -5.08 -11.28
N CYS A 68 -0.62 -4.03 -12.06
CA CYS A 68 -1.64 -3.50 -12.97
C CYS A 68 -2.20 -4.58 -13.92
N SER A 69 -1.41 -5.57 -14.35
CA SER A 69 -1.91 -6.66 -15.21
C SER A 69 -2.61 -7.79 -14.44
N LEU A 70 -2.58 -7.78 -13.10
CA LEU A 70 -3.05 -8.87 -12.25
C LEU A 70 -4.24 -8.46 -11.37
N ILE A 71 -4.32 -7.19 -11.01
CA ILE A 71 -5.28 -6.65 -10.05
C ILE A 71 -6.22 -5.68 -10.77
N LYS A 72 -7.51 -5.81 -10.51
CA LYS A 72 -8.52 -4.89 -11.03
C LYS A 72 -8.30 -3.49 -10.45
N HIS A 73 -8.26 -2.50 -11.33
CA HIS A 73 -8.07 -1.09 -10.98
C HIS A 73 -8.74 -0.21 -12.03
N ASN A 74 -8.89 1.09 -11.74
CA ASN A 74 -9.32 2.10 -12.70
C ASN A 74 -8.08 2.86 -13.20
N ASP A 75 -7.79 2.74 -14.50
CA ASP A 75 -6.61 3.32 -15.15
C ASP A 75 -6.61 4.86 -15.07
N GLU A 76 -7.75 5.51 -15.28
CA GLU A 76 -7.87 6.98 -15.25
C GLU A 76 -7.62 7.50 -13.83
N ASN A 77 -8.24 6.88 -12.83
CA ASN A 77 -8.03 7.22 -11.42
C ASN A 77 -6.61 6.92 -10.96
N LEU A 78 -5.99 5.83 -11.45
CA LEU A 78 -4.58 5.54 -11.21
C LEU A 78 -3.70 6.66 -11.74
N GLU A 79 -3.88 7.08 -12.99
CA GLU A 79 -3.12 8.20 -13.57
C GLU A 79 -3.32 9.49 -12.76
N VAL A 80 -4.56 9.77 -12.36
CA VAL A 80 -4.90 10.94 -11.56
C VAL A 80 -4.16 10.94 -10.22
N ILE A 81 -4.19 9.83 -9.47
CA ILE A 81 -3.48 9.69 -8.20
C ILE A 81 -1.96 9.77 -8.41
N VAL A 82 -1.42 9.14 -9.47
CA VAL A 82 0.02 9.18 -9.79
C VAL A 82 0.50 10.60 -10.08
N HIS A 83 -0.26 11.40 -10.85
CA HIS A 83 0.07 12.81 -11.07
C HIS A 83 0.05 13.61 -9.76
N PHE A 84 -0.95 13.41 -8.92
CA PHE A 84 -0.98 13.98 -7.56
C PHE A 84 0.24 13.61 -6.72
N LEU A 85 0.70 12.36 -6.82
CA LEU A 85 1.91 11.90 -6.13
C LEU A 85 3.17 12.52 -6.72
N ILE A 86 3.28 12.67 -8.05
CA ILE A 86 4.44 13.31 -8.71
C ILE A 86 4.54 14.78 -8.32
N GLU A 87 3.43 15.49 -8.18
CA GLU A 87 3.42 16.90 -7.78
C GLU A 87 3.94 17.07 -6.34
N ARG A 88 3.68 16.11 -5.46
CA ARG A 88 3.95 16.20 -4.02
C ARG A 88 5.13 15.37 -3.50
N SER A 89 5.59 14.39 -4.26
CA SER A 89 6.64 13.46 -3.81
C SER A 89 8.03 13.98 -4.13
N TYR A 90 8.98 13.72 -3.23
CA TYR A 90 10.41 13.91 -3.49
C TYR A 90 10.98 12.86 -4.45
N VAL A 91 10.29 11.72 -4.65
CA VAL A 91 10.72 10.62 -5.52
C VAL A 91 9.92 10.57 -6.83
N LYS A 92 9.77 11.72 -7.50
CA LYS A 92 8.98 11.89 -8.73
C LYS A 92 9.32 10.88 -9.83
N HIS A 93 10.62 10.59 -9.99
CA HIS A 93 11.14 9.66 -11.00
C HIS A 93 10.65 8.22 -10.80
N ASN A 94 10.39 7.80 -9.55
CA ASN A 94 9.88 6.47 -9.28
C ASN A 94 8.41 6.34 -9.72
N TRP A 95 7.62 7.39 -9.55
CA TRP A 95 6.21 7.40 -9.92
C TRP A 95 5.97 7.54 -11.42
N SER A 96 6.89 8.18 -12.16
CA SER A 96 6.75 8.34 -13.61
C SER A 96 6.70 7.02 -14.38
N ILE A 97 7.15 5.90 -13.79
CA ILE A 97 7.03 4.56 -14.39
C ILE A 97 5.57 4.12 -14.60
N LEU A 98 4.63 4.75 -13.90
CA LEU A 98 3.19 4.48 -13.97
C LEU A 98 2.44 5.48 -14.87
N VAL A 99 3.09 6.54 -15.35
CA VAL A 99 2.46 7.56 -16.18
C VAL A 99 2.38 7.05 -17.62
N LYS A 100 1.16 6.82 -18.14
CA LYS A 100 0.96 6.51 -19.56
C LYS A 100 0.69 7.79 -20.36
N ARG A 101 0.00 8.77 -19.76
CA ARG A 101 -0.36 10.05 -20.39
C ARG A 101 0.04 11.26 -19.55
N LYS A 102 0.43 12.36 -20.21
CA LYS A 102 0.58 13.67 -19.55
C LYS A 102 -0.80 14.30 -19.36
N ILE A 103 -1.38 14.13 -18.18
CA ILE A 103 -2.68 14.71 -17.83
C ILE A 103 -2.43 15.91 -16.93
N LYS A 104 -3.12 17.04 -17.21
CA LYS A 104 -3.23 18.13 -16.24
C LYS A 104 -4.38 17.80 -15.30
N THR A 105 -4.09 17.23 -14.14
CA THR A 105 -5.11 16.96 -13.13
C THR A 105 -5.35 18.13 -12.22
N ARG A 106 -6.63 18.44 -11.97
CA ARG A 106 -7.06 19.29 -10.86
C ARG A 106 -7.76 18.42 -9.82
N ILE A 107 -6.99 17.69 -9.01
CA ILE A 107 -7.55 17.05 -7.83
C ILE A 107 -7.78 18.13 -6.78
N ASN A 108 -9.02 18.27 -6.33
CA ASN A 108 -9.30 19.08 -5.15
C ASN A 108 -8.87 18.30 -3.89
N PHE A 109 -7.69 18.63 -3.35
CA PHE A 109 -7.13 17.99 -2.16
C PHE A 109 -7.15 18.95 -0.97
N HIS A 110 -7.71 18.48 0.13
CA HIS A 110 -7.69 19.18 1.42
C HIS A 110 -6.90 18.35 2.42
N GLU A 111 -5.69 18.82 2.74
CA GLU A 111 -4.86 18.17 3.74
C GLU A 111 -5.49 18.30 5.12
N ASN A 112 -5.96 17.18 5.68
CA ASN A 112 -6.49 17.12 7.03
C ASN A 112 -6.37 15.71 7.58
N PHE A 113 -5.14 15.33 7.92
CA PHE A 113 -4.85 13.99 8.35
C PHE A 113 -5.58 13.58 9.63
N LYS A 114 -5.80 14.50 10.58
CA LYS A 114 -6.52 14.18 11.83
C LYS A 114 -7.98 13.82 11.59
N LYS A 115 -8.61 14.44 10.58
CA LYS A 115 -10.00 14.15 10.21
C LYS A 115 -10.14 12.83 9.45
N TYR A 116 -9.21 12.54 8.55
CA TYR A 116 -9.36 11.45 7.59
C TYR A 116 -8.57 10.19 7.94
N LEU A 117 -7.53 10.31 8.77
CA LEU A 117 -6.66 9.22 9.17
C LEU A 117 -6.60 9.11 10.69
N LYS A 118 -6.27 7.92 11.16
CA LYS A 118 -5.87 7.66 12.54
C LYS A 118 -4.47 8.22 12.79
N SER A 119 -4.09 8.27 14.07
CA SER A 119 -2.74 8.69 14.45
C SER A 119 -1.67 7.75 13.87
N ASN A 120 -0.48 8.30 13.64
CA ASN A 120 0.66 7.50 13.18
C ASN A 120 0.99 6.38 14.17
N ASP A 121 0.93 6.66 15.47
CA ASP A 121 1.17 5.67 16.52
C ASP A 121 0.21 4.48 16.42
N PHE A 122 -1.07 4.75 16.14
CA PHE A 122 -2.03 3.67 15.90
C PHE A 122 -1.62 2.84 14.69
N ILE A 123 -1.27 3.50 13.58
CA ILE A 123 -1.00 2.83 12.31
C ILE A 123 0.28 1.99 12.40
N ILE A 124 1.37 2.55 12.92
CA ILE A 124 2.64 1.85 13.12
C ILE A 124 2.47 0.66 14.09
N LYS A 125 1.64 0.81 15.14
CA LYS A 125 1.38 -0.28 16.08
C LYS A 125 0.58 -1.42 15.46
N ASN A 126 -0.37 -1.13 14.58
CA ASN A 126 -1.35 -2.12 14.11
C ASN A 126 -1.10 -2.65 12.69
N VAL A 127 -0.39 -1.91 11.85
CA VAL A 127 -0.11 -2.25 10.45
C VAL A 127 1.38 -2.57 10.31
N SER A 128 1.70 -3.86 10.44
CA SER A 128 3.09 -4.32 10.47
C SER A 128 3.88 -3.93 9.22
N GLU A 129 3.24 -3.92 8.04
CA GLU A 129 3.93 -3.63 6.78
C GLU A 129 4.35 -2.16 6.71
N ILE A 130 3.44 -1.25 7.08
CA ILE A 130 3.75 0.19 7.18
C ILE A 130 4.86 0.41 8.21
N ARG A 131 4.81 -0.27 9.36
CA ARG A 131 5.87 -0.20 10.38
C ARG A 131 7.23 -0.60 9.82
N TYR A 132 7.34 -1.79 9.23
CA TYR A 132 8.61 -2.29 8.72
C TYR A 132 9.20 -1.42 7.61
N ARG A 133 8.35 -0.90 6.72
CA ARG A 133 8.79 0.04 5.68
C ARG A 133 9.22 1.38 6.27
N ALA A 134 8.53 1.87 7.30
CA ALA A 134 8.90 3.09 8.02
C ALA A 134 10.20 2.96 8.83
N GLU A 135 10.54 1.74 9.29
CA GLU A 135 11.84 1.40 9.89
C GLU A 135 12.99 1.33 8.87
N GLY A 136 12.72 1.56 7.57
CA GLY A 136 13.72 1.52 6.51
C GLY A 136 13.99 0.12 5.95
N ARG A 137 13.17 -0.89 6.29
CA ARG A 137 13.32 -2.23 5.71
C ARG A 137 12.88 -2.21 4.24
N SER A 138 13.54 -3.04 3.43
CA SER A 138 13.16 -3.18 2.03
C SER A 138 11.71 -3.64 1.89
N GLN A 139 11.07 -3.29 0.77
CA GLN A 139 9.70 -3.69 0.48
C GLN A 139 9.47 -5.20 0.66
N VAL A 140 10.37 -6.03 0.12
CA VAL A 140 10.21 -7.50 0.20
C VAL A 140 10.41 -8.02 1.62
N ILE A 141 11.36 -7.49 2.38
CA ILE A 141 11.54 -7.87 3.80
C ILE A 141 10.30 -7.50 4.61
N SER A 142 9.78 -6.29 4.40
CA SER A 142 8.57 -5.82 5.09
C SER A 142 7.38 -6.72 4.79
N ASP A 143 7.17 -7.06 3.52
CA ASP A 143 6.08 -7.94 3.10
C ASP A 143 6.23 -9.35 3.71
N ILE A 144 7.45 -9.92 3.72
CA ILE A 144 7.71 -11.22 4.34
C ILE A 144 7.36 -11.19 5.82
N LEU A 145 7.92 -10.24 6.59
CA LEU A 145 7.70 -10.15 8.04
C LEU A 145 6.24 -9.91 8.39
N SER A 146 5.53 -9.12 7.57
CA SER A 146 4.10 -8.89 7.76
C SER A 146 3.25 -10.10 7.43
N PHE A 147 3.60 -10.82 6.37
CA PHE A 147 2.90 -12.03 5.96
C PHE A 147 3.06 -13.14 7.01
N THR A 148 4.28 -13.41 7.48
CA THR A 148 4.55 -14.47 8.46
C THR A 148 3.88 -14.23 9.81
N GLN A 149 3.61 -12.97 10.18
CA GLN A 149 2.85 -12.63 11.40
C GLN A 149 1.34 -12.90 11.31
N LYS A 150 0.80 -12.96 10.09
CA LYS A 150 -0.65 -12.98 9.84
C LYS A 150 -1.10 -14.27 9.16
N SER A 151 -0.18 -15.05 8.61
CA SER A 151 -0.51 -16.18 7.76
C SER A 151 0.53 -17.27 7.88
N ASN A 152 0.04 -18.50 8.03
CA ASN A 152 0.88 -19.68 7.89
C ASN A 152 1.14 -19.92 6.40
N PHE A 153 2.35 -20.33 6.06
CA PHE A 153 2.73 -20.74 4.71
C PHE A 153 3.48 -22.07 4.80
N GLY A 154 3.15 -23.00 3.90
CA GLY A 154 3.81 -24.31 3.82
C GLY A 154 5.06 -24.30 2.94
N SER A 155 5.29 -23.24 2.15
CA SER A 155 6.49 -23.12 1.33
C SER A 155 6.82 -21.67 0.95
N LEU A 156 8.09 -21.40 0.64
CA LEU A 156 8.51 -20.08 0.12
C LEU A 156 7.82 -19.71 -1.20
N TYR A 157 7.34 -20.69 -1.96
CA TYR A 157 6.52 -20.44 -3.14
C TYR A 157 5.15 -19.84 -2.77
N GLN A 158 4.48 -20.41 -1.76
CA GLN A 158 3.21 -19.86 -1.26
C GLN A 158 3.39 -18.47 -0.67
N LEU A 159 4.47 -18.25 0.09
CA LEU A 159 4.86 -16.92 0.58
C LEU A 159 5.02 -15.92 -0.58
N ALA A 160 5.84 -16.27 -1.57
CA ALA A 160 6.10 -15.41 -2.73
C ALA A 160 4.82 -15.07 -3.52
N LYS A 161 3.92 -16.04 -3.67
CA LYS A 161 2.60 -15.82 -4.27
C LYS A 161 1.74 -14.88 -3.42
N GLY A 162 1.73 -15.07 -2.10
CA GLY A 162 0.93 -14.29 -1.16
C GLY A 162 1.33 -12.81 -1.04
N ILE A 163 2.60 -12.47 -1.28
CA ILE A 163 3.10 -11.09 -1.28
C ILE A 163 3.37 -10.53 -2.68
N HIS A 164 2.96 -11.26 -3.72
CA HIS A 164 3.18 -10.94 -5.13
C HIS A 164 4.63 -10.56 -5.50
N SER A 165 5.59 -11.28 -4.93
CA SER A 165 7.02 -11.02 -5.13
C SER A 165 7.69 -12.16 -5.90
N PRO A 166 8.69 -11.88 -6.77
CA PRO A 166 9.45 -12.93 -7.43
C PRO A 166 10.11 -13.89 -6.45
N ARG A 167 9.99 -15.20 -6.69
CA ARG A 167 10.47 -16.25 -5.77
C ARG A 167 11.96 -16.13 -5.44
N ASN A 168 12.80 -15.77 -6.40
CA ASN A 168 14.23 -15.57 -6.18
C ASN A 168 14.50 -14.48 -5.12
N ARG A 169 13.83 -13.33 -5.24
CA ARG A 169 13.96 -12.21 -4.31
C ARG A 169 13.44 -12.56 -2.92
N VAL A 170 12.37 -13.34 -2.85
CA VAL A 170 11.83 -13.87 -1.59
C VAL A 170 12.81 -14.85 -0.95
N ASN A 171 13.34 -15.81 -1.69
CA ASN A 171 14.32 -16.77 -1.17
C ASN A 171 15.56 -16.06 -0.59
N GLU A 172 16.08 -15.06 -1.31
CA GLU A 172 17.23 -14.28 -0.87
C GLU A 172 16.92 -13.52 0.44
N SER A 173 15.84 -12.74 0.46
CA SER A 173 15.45 -11.95 1.63
C SER A 173 15.12 -12.83 2.83
N PHE A 174 14.49 -13.99 2.60
CA PHE A 174 14.15 -14.94 3.63
C PHE A 174 15.40 -15.56 4.28
N ARG A 175 16.38 -15.98 3.47
CA ARG A 175 17.67 -16.48 3.97
C ARG A 175 18.43 -15.43 4.78
N GLN A 176 18.40 -14.17 4.35
CA GLN A 176 18.99 -13.07 5.12
C GLN A 176 18.32 -12.95 6.49
N LEU A 177 16.99 -12.95 6.55
CA LEU A 177 16.25 -12.87 7.81
C LEU A 177 16.55 -14.05 8.76
N GLN A 178 16.69 -15.26 8.22
CA GLN A 178 17.12 -16.43 9.01
C GLN A 178 18.55 -16.29 9.53
N ALA A 179 19.49 -15.85 8.69
CA ALA A 179 20.88 -15.67 9.08
C ALA A 179 21.05 -14.62 10.21
N PHE A 180 20.17 -13.61 10.25
CA PHE A 180 20.13 -12.60 11.31
C PHE A 180 19.25 -12.98 12.52
N GLY A 181 18.67 -14.20 12.55
CA GLY A 181 17.82 -14.66 13.65
C GLY A 181 16.53 -13.85 13.83
N VAL A 182 16.04 -13.21 12.76
CA VAL A 182 14.78 -12.45 12.78
C VAL A 182 13.58 -13.37 12.61
N ILE A 183 13.75 -14.46 11.85
CA ILE A 183 12.75 -15.51 11.61
C ILE A 183 13.39 -16.90 11.70
#